data_AF-A0A0J1ESS5-F1
#
_entry.id   AF-A0A0J1ESS5-F1
#
_cell.length_a   1.000
_cell.length_b   1.000
_cell.length_c   1.000
_cell.angle_alpha   90.00
_cell.angle_beta   90.00
_cell.angle_gamma   90.00
#
_symmetry.space_group_name_H-M   'P 1'
#
loop_
_entity.id
_entity.type
_entity.pdbx_description
1 polymer ?
#
loop_
_entity_poly.entity_id
_entity_poly.type
_entity_poly.pdbx_seq_one_letter_code
_entity_poly.pdbx_strand_id
1 'polypeptide(L)'
;MDQVFDAAATSDEEIGIGVDVASVDGALESARWGLDQAVAALNAELRTAADSGVPLTDLAEASGLPPCQVRTALDATSETTTGALPAGQLRPETTP
;
A
#
# COMPACT_ATOMS: atom_id res chain seq x y z
N MET A 1 -52.77 39.54 -32.83
CA MET A 1 -52.70 38.76 -31.58
C MET A 1 -52.65 37.31 -31.97
N ASP A 2 -51.47 36.69 -31.93
CA ASP A 2 -51.20 35.35 -31.40
C ASP A 2 -49.71 35.02 -31.62
N GLN A 3 -49.18 34.06 -30.88
CA GLN A 3 -47.78 33.61 -30.80
C GLN A 3 -46.91 34.43 -29.83
N VAL A 4 -47.18 34.32 -28.53
CA VAL A 4 -46.63 33.31 -27.60
C VAL A 4 -45.11 33.45 -27.45
N PHE A 5 -44.74 33.86 -26.25
CA PHE A 5 -43.39 34.00 -25.76
C PHE A 5 -42.57 32.76 -26.09
N ASP A 6 -41.52 32.97 -26.89
CA ASP A 6 -40.37 32.08 -26.99
C ASP A 6 -39.90 31.82 -25.56
N ALA A 7 -40.32 30.68 -25.04
CA ALA A 7 -39.96 30.21 -23.73
C ALA A 7 -38.46 29.96 -23.81
N ALA A 8 -37.70 30.89 -23.25
CA ALA A 8 -36.33 30.65 -22.85
C ALA A 8 -36.30 29.33 -22.10
N ALA A 9 -35.86 28.28 -22.80
CA ALA A 9 -35.50 27.00 -22.23
C ALA A 9 -34.26 27.25 -21.36
N THR A 10 -34.50 27.82 -20.18
CA THR A 10 -33.51 27.90 -19.13
C THR A 10 -33.43 26.50 -18.54
N SER A 11 -32.27 25.88 -18.74
CA SER A 11 -31.68 24.90 -17.83
C SER A 11 -32.43 23.58 -17.65
N ASP A 12 -31.89 22.55 -18.31
CA ASP A 12 -31.58 21.30 -17.61
C ASP A 12 -30.33 20.70 -18.24
N GLU A 13 -29.23 21.48 -18.20
CA GLU A 13 -27.92 20.90 -18.39
C GLU A 13 -27.58 20.29 -17.03
N GLU A 14 -28.02 19.04 -16.85
CA GLU A 14 -27.55 18.17 -15.79
C GLU A 14 -26.03 18.19 -15.85
N ILE A 15 -25.39 19.00 -14.99
CA ILE A 15 -23.97 18.84 -14.69
C ILE A 15 -23.90 17.53 -13.90
N GLY A 16 -23.94 16.43 -14.63
CA GLY A 16 -23.50 15.15 -14.14
C GLY A 16 -22.05 15.37 -13.76
N ILE A 17 -21.80 15.53 -12.46
CA ILE A 17 -20.49 15.29 -11.87
C ILE A 17 -20.28 13.78 -12.05
N GLY A 18 -19.97 13.38 -13.28
CA GLY A 18 -19.43 12.07 -13.60
C GLY A 18 -18.06 12.03 -12.97
N VAL A 19 -18.01 11.76 -11.66
CA VAL A 19 -16.81 11.19 -11.07
C VAL A 19 -16.56 9.93 -11.88
N ASP A 20 -15.55 10.01 -12.75
CA ASP A 20 -15.11 8.90 -13.55
C ASP A 20 -14.53 7.86 -12.58
N VAL A 21 -15.37 6.92 -12.17
CA VAL A 21 -15.05 5.92 -11.14
C VAL A 21 -13.81 5.13 -11.53
N ALA A 22 -13.56 4.91 -12.83
CA ALA A 22 -12.35 4.26 -13.32
C ALA A 22 -11.08 5.10 -13.08
N SER A 23 -11.15 6.42 -13.25
CA SER A 23 -10.05 7.31 -12.93
C SER A 23 -9.79 7.43 -11.42
N VAL A 24 -10.82 7.29 -10.58
CA VAL A 24 -10.68 7.23 -9.11
C VAL A 24 -10.07 5.90 -8.67
N ASP A 25 -10.47 4.78 -9.30
CA ASP A 25 -9.96 3.45 -9.00
C ASP A 25 -8.47 3.33 -9.33
N GLY A 26 -8.05 3.83 -10.50
CA GLY A 26 -6.63 3.86 -10.89
C GLY A 26 -5.76 4.74 -9.97
N ALA A 27 -6.27 5.91 -9.56
CA ALA A 27 -5.58 6.78 -8.62
C ALA A 27 -5.47 6.16 -7.21
N LEU A 28 -6.52 5.46 -6.76
CA LEU A 28 -6.55 4.76 -5.49
C LEU A 28 -5.59 3.57 -5.47
N GLU A 29 -5.55 2.78 -6.54
CA GLU A 29 -4.61 1.66 -6.70
C GLU A 29 -3.16 2.17 -6.72
N SER A 30 -2.89 3.27 -7.42
CA SER A 30 -1.56 3.89 -7.43
C SER A 30 -1.16 4.42 -6.05
N ALA A 31 -2.10 5.04 -5.32
CA ALA A 31 -1.87 5.49 -3.95
C ALA A 31 -1.65 4.31 -2.99
N ARG A 32 -2.40 3.20 -3.16
CA ARG A 32 -2.22 1.97 -2.38
C ARG A 32 -0.82 1.40 -2.60
N TRP A 33 -0.41 1.26 -3.86
CA TRP A 33 0.94 0.82 -4.21
C TRP A 33 2.02 1.72 -3.61
N GLY A 34 1.86 3.04 -3.71
CA GLY A 34 2.78 4.01 -3.11
C GLY A 34 2.88 3.86 -1.59
N LEU A 35 1.76 3.62 -0.92
CA LEU A 35 1.71 3.35 0.52
C LEU A 35 2.40 2.02 0.86
N ASP A 36 2.15 0.95 0.10
CA ASP A 36 2.82 -0.34 0.29
C ASP A 36 4.35 -0.21 0.18
N GLN A 37 4.84 0.55 -0.81
CA GLN A 37 6.27 0.82 -0.96
C GLN A 37 6.83 1.64 0.21
N ALA A 38 6.11 2.66 0.67
CA ALA A 38 6.54 3.49 1.80
C ALA A 38 6.59 2.68 3.10
N VAL A 39 5.61 1.81 3.35
CA VAL A 39 5.58 0.89 4.50
C VAL A 39 6.74 -0.10 4.42
N ALA A 40 7.02 -0.65 3.24
CA ALA A 40 8.16 -1.56 3.05
C ALA A 40 9.51 -0.88 3.36
N ALA A 41 9.70 0.36 2.90
CA ALA A 41 10.89 1.16 3.16
C ALA A 41 11.05 1.47 4.66
N LEU A 42 9.99 1.93 5.32
CA LEU A 42 9.99 2.20 6.75
C LEU A 42 10.36 0.94 7.57
N ASN A 43 9.77 -0.20 7.23
CA ASN A 43 10.09 -1.46 7.90
C ASN A 43 11.55 -1.88 7.69
N ALA A 44 12.15 -1.58 6.54
CA ALA A 44 13.57 -1.82 6.30
C ALA A 44 14.46 -0.92 7.19
N GLU A 45 14.14 0.36 7.31
CA GLU A 45 14.88 1.28 8.17
C GLU A 45 14.77 0.92 9.65
N LEU A 46 13.57 0.57 10.12
CA LEU A 46 13.35 0.08 11.49
C LEU A 46 14.21 -1.13 11.81
N ARG A 47 14.37 -2.06 10.86
CA ARG A 47 15.26 -3.22 11.00
C ARG A 47 16.71 -2.82 11.07
N THR A 48 17.19 -2.02 10.11
CA THR A 48 18.59 -1.55 10.11
C THR A 48 18.95 -0.85 11.42
N ALA A 49 18.04 -0.05 11.97
CA ALA A 49 18.24 0.60 13.25
C ALA A 49 18.20 -0.38 14.44
N ALA A 50 17.28 -1.35 14.45
CA ALA A 50 17.25 -2.41 15.46
C ALA A 50 18.51 -3.29 15.44
N ASP A 51 18.99 -3.69 14.26
CA ASP A 51 20.25 -4.43 14.06
C ASP A 51 21.48 -3.63 14.54
N SER A 52 21.41 -2.29 14.46
CA SER A 52 22.43 -1.39 14.98
C SER A 52 22.35 -1.22 16.51
N GLY A 53 21.41 -1.87 17.18
CA GLY A 53 21.23 -1.84 18.64
C GLY A 53 20.41 -0.66 19.15
N VAL A 54 19.68 0.04 18.29
CA VAL A 54 18.77 1.12 18.73
C VAL A 54 17.63 0.49 19.53
N PRO A 55 17.35 0.97 20.76
CA PRO A 55 16.31 0.40 21.59
C PRO A 55 14.93 0.67 20.99
N LEU A 56 14.00 -0.28 21.23
CA LEU A 56 12.66 -0.27 20.64
C LEU A 56 11.84 0.98 21.00
N THR A 57 12.09 1.58 22.17
CA THR A 57 11.46 2.82 22.62
C THR A 57 11.85 4.01 21.73
N ASP A 58 13.14 4.12 21.38
CA ASP A 58 13.65 5.21 20.53
C ASP A 58 13.18 5.04 19.09
N LEU A 59 13.06 3.79 18.61
CA LEU A 59 12.47 3.47 17.30
C LEU A 59 10.99 3.86 17.23
N ALA A 60 10.24 3.57 18.29
CA ALA A 60 8.82 3.95 18.40
C ALA A 60 8.66 5.48 18.40
N GLU A 61 9.51 6.19 19.13
CA GLU A 61 9.51 7.66 19.16
C GLU A 61 9.85 8.25 17.79
N ALA A 62 10.92 7.78 17.14
CA ALA A 62 11.38 8.29 15.85
C ALA A 62 10.39 8.02 14.70
N SER A 63 9.71 6.88 14.74
CA SER A 63 8.70 6.51 13.73
C SER A 63 7.31 7.08 14.03
N GLY A 64 7.09 7.62 15.23
CA GLY A 64 5.76 8.01 15.70
C GLY A 64 4.78 6.85 15.84
N LEU A 65 5.28 5.60 15.84
CA LEU A 65 4.48 4.39 15.94
C LEU A 65 4.43 3.86 17.37
N PRO A 66 3.34 3.19 17.77
CA PRO A 66 3.31 2.47 19.03
C PRO A 66 4.40 1.38 19.10
N PRO A 67 5.02 1.15 20.27
CA PRO A 67 6.03 0.11 20.46
C PRO A 67 5.59 -1.28 19.98
N CYS A 68 4.30 -1.62 20.14
CA CYS A 68 3.76 -2.88 19.65
C CYS A 68 3.80 -3.01 18.12
N GLN A 69 3.56 -1.93 17.38
CA GLN A 69 3.60 -1.94 15.92
C GLN A 69 5.03 -2.04 15.40
N VAL A 70 5.97 -1.33 16.03
CA VAL A 70 7.41 -1.48 15.73
C VAL A 70 7.85 -2.92 15.95
N ARG A 71 7.42 -3.54 17.06
CA ARG A 71 7.72 -4.94 17.34
C ARG A 71 7.14 -5.88 16.28
N THR A 72 5.88 -5.71 15.89
CA THR A 72 5.26 -6.50 14.83
C THR A 72 5.99 -6.36 13.49
N ALA A 73 6.45 -5.16 13.14
CA ALA A 73 7.23 -4.91 11.92
C ALA A 73 8.57 -5.65 11.91
N LEU A 74 9.22 -5.78 13.08
CA LEU A 74 10.45 -6.55 13.26
C LEU A 74 10.19 -8.07 13.28
N ASP A 75 9.06 -8.51 13.87
CA ASP A 75 8.70 -9.93 13.99
C ASP A 75 8.22 -10.54 12.65
N ALA A 76 7.48 -9.79 11.84
CA ALA A 76 6.89 -10.28 10.58
C ALA A 76 7.92 -10.86 9.57
N THR A 77 9.20 -10.51 9.72
CA THR A 77 10.28 -11.07 8.90
C THR A 77 10.85 -12.40 9.40
N SER A 78 10.68 -12.73 10.68
CA SER A 78 11.06 -14.05 11.22
C SER A 78 10.20 -15.16 10.59
N GLU A 79 8.96 -14.86 10.22
CA GLU A 79 8.07 -15.80 9.52
C GLU A 79 8.38 -15.90 8.02
N THR A 80 8.91 -14.84 7.40
CA THR A 80 9.25 -14.84 5.96
C THR A 80 10.56 -15.60 5.66
N THR A 81 11.43 -15.79 6.65
CA THR A 81 12.64 -16.65 6.55
C THR A 81 12.39 -18.11 6.96
N THR A 82 11.18 -18.61 6.78
CA THR A 82 10.85 -20.06 6.84
C THR A 82 9.88 -20.41 5.69
N GLY A 83 10.22 -19.97 4.48
CA GLY A 83 9.44 -20.29 3.28
C GLY A 83 10.24 -20.36 1.98
N ALA A 84 11.54 -20.01 2.00
CA ALA A 84 12.40 -19.97 0.84
C ALA A 84 13.58 -20.95 0.97
N LEU A 85 13.29 -22.23 1.12
CA LEU A 85 14.15 -23.26 0.53
C LEU A 85 13.47 -23.69 -0.77
N PRO A 86 14.02 -23.41 -1.96
CA PRO A 86 13.54 -24.08 -3.16
C PRO A 86 13.73 -25.58 -2.94
N ALA A 87 12.62 -26.30 -2.89
CA ALA A 87 12.58 -27.75 -3.02
C ALA A 87 13.20 -28.10 -4.39
N GLY A 88 14.51 -28.30 -4.40
CA GLY A 88 15.29 -28.42 -5.62
C GLY A 88 16.71 -28.95 -5.39
N GLN A 89 16.97 -29.61 -4.25
CA GLN A 89 18.07 -30.58 -4.15
C GLN A 89 17.59 -31.92 -4.72
N LEU A 90 17.31 -31.94 -6.03
CA LEU A 90 17.25 -33.19 -6.78
C LEU A 90 18.70 -33.58 -7.07
N ARG A 91 19.28 -34.39 -6.18
CA ARG A 91 20.45 -35.21 -6.49
C ARG A 91 20.05 -36.08 -7.69
N PRO A 92 20.76 -36.07 -8.83
CA PRO A 92 20.65 -37.19 -9.76
C PRO A 92 21.33 -38.39 -9.09
N GLU A 93 20.54 -39.20 -8.40
CA GLU A 93 20.92 -40.57 -8.08
C GLU A 93 20.86 -41.38 -9.38
N THR A 94 21.99 -41.48 -10.08
CA THR A 94 22.23 -42.56 -11.03
C THR A 94 23.19 -43.54 -10.38
N THR A 95 22.60 -44.52 -9.70
CA THR A 95 23.14 -45.83 -9.35
C THR A 95 22.96 -46.77 -10.56
N PRO A 96 23.67 -47.90 -10.67
CA PRO A 96 25.12 -48.16 -10.68
C PRO A 96 25.69 -48.37 -12.11
#